data_AF-A0A1I5Q3B7-F1
#
_entry.id   AF-A0A1I5Q3B7-F1
#
_cell.length_a   1.000
_cell.length_b   1.000
_cell.length_c   1.000
_cell.angle_alpha   90.00
_cell.angle_beta   90.00
_cell.angle_gamma   90.00
#
_symmetry.space_group_name_H-M   'P 1'
#
loop_
_entity.id
_entity.type
_entity.pdbx_description
1 polymer ?
#
loop_
_entity_poly.entity_id
_entity_poly.type
_entity_poly.pdbx_seq_one_letter_code
_entity_poly.pdbx_strand_id
1 'polypeptide(L)'
;MQPAVAPAAADDAGPHATGPVSGRPPAPPVVRPRRRDPLTRMGPWAPAAGAVLGLVAGLVAVWVLGGRADGFAEGLSLAFLVVGLTMLGAAAALLADEVRLVRRGAREAAVRPAWVEATAGLINGLTPARLLLGSSAFVLFLSAYTAR
;
A
#
# COMPACT_ATOMS: atom_id res chain seq x y z
N MET A 1 -91.77 -21.97 17.91
CA MET A 1 -90.55 -22.78 17.71
C MET A 1 -89.37 -21.82 17.63
N GLN A 2 -88.40 -21.94 18.56
CA GLN A 2 -87.11 -21.24 18.52
C GLN A 2 -86.03 -22.33 18.39
N PRO A 3 -84.86 -22.07 17.78
CA PRO A 3 -83.79 -21.46 18.56
C PRO A 3 -82.87 -20.49 17.78
N ALA A 4 -82.01 -19.84 18.56
CA ALA A 4 -80.98 -18.86 18.21
C ALA A 4 -79.69 -19.49 17.64
N VAL A 5 -78.86 -18.70 16.95
CA VAL A 5 -77.40 -18.92 16.88
C VAL A 5 -76.66 -17.58 16.98
N ALA A 6 -75.70 -17.57 17.89
CA ALA A 6 -74.84 -16.49 18.37
C ALA A 6 -73.71 -16.09 17.38
N PRO A 7 -72.94 -15.01 17.63
CA PRO A 7 -71.87 -14.57 16.73
C PRO A 7 -70.61 -15.43 16.91
N ALA A 8 -70.07 -15.97 15.82
CA ALA A 8 -68.73 -16.58 15.80
C ALA A 8 -67.74 -15.48 15.39
N ALA A 9 -66.98 -14.92 16.34
CA ALA A 9 -65.71 -15.43 16.87
C ALA A 9 -64.53 -15.12 15.93
N ALA A 10 -63.55 -14.44 16.52
CA ALA A 10 -62.31 -13.97 15.93
C ALA A 10 -61.31 -15.10 15.65
N ASP A 11 -60.31 -14.72 14.84
CA ASP A 11 -58.98 -15.31 14.67
C ASP A 11 -58.87 -16.75 14.16
N ASP A 12 -58.33 -16.86 12.93
CA ASP A 12 -57.33 -17.89 12.63
C ASP A 12 -56.33 -17.34 11.61
N ALA A 13 -55.31 -16.65 12.14
CA ALA A 13 -54.08 -16.34 11.44
C ALA A 13 -53.31 -17.63 11.15
N GLY A 14 -53.61 -18.27 10.02
CA GLY A 14 -52.84 -19.40 9.51
C GLY A 14 -51.40 -18.98 9.14
N PRO A 15 -50.40 -19.86 9.34
CA PRO A 15 -49.01 -19.60 8.96
C PRO A 15 -48.94 -19.32 7.45
N HIS A 16 -48.52 -18.11 7.10
CA HIS A 16 -48.34 -17.72 5.69
C HIS A 16 -47.22 -18.57 5.09
N ALA A 17 -47.57 -19.36 4.07
CA ALA A 17 -46.62 -20.16 3.33
C ALA A 17 -45.60 -19.26 2.60
N THR A 18 -44.38 -19.14 3.12
CA THR A 18 -43.26 -18.45 2.47
C THR A 18 -42.58 -19.37 1.43
N GLY A 19 -43.39 -19.97 0.55
CA GLY A 19 -42.88 -20.79 -0.55
C GLY A 19 -42.20 -19.91 -1.62
N PRO A 20 -41.14 -20.39 -2.28
CA PRO A 20 -40.47 -19.63 -3.34
C PRO A 20 -41.45 -19.38 -4.49
N VAL A 21 -41.59 -18.12 -4.90
CA VAL A 21 -42.42 -17.72 -6.04
C VAL A 21 -41.79 -18.25 -7.33
N SER A 22 -42.36 -19.33 -7.85
CA SER A 22 -42.02 -19.89 -9.16
C SER A 22 -42.36 -18.87 -10.25
N GLY A 23 -41.35 -18.11 -10.71
CA GLY A 23 -41.54 -17.11 -11.77
C GLY A 23 -40.63 -15.89 -11.67
N ARG A 24 -39.87 -15.71 -10.57
CA ARG A 24 -38.83 -14.68 -10.53
C ARG A 24 -37.52 -15.25 -11.12
N PRO A 25 -36.95 -14.67 -12.19
CA PRO A 25 -35.60 -15.01 -12.61
C PRO A 25 -34.66 -14.91 -11.41
N PRO A 26 -33.72 -15.85 -11.21
CA PRO A 26 -32.77 -15.75 -10.12
C PRO A 26 -32.07 -14.40 -10.24
N ALA A 27 -32.24 -13.56 -9.21
CA ALA A 27 -31.54 -12.29 -9.15
C ALA A 27 -30.05 -12.62 -9.33
N PRO A 28 -29.34 -11.99 -10.28
CA PRO A 28 -27.93 -12.28 -10.47
C PRO A 28 -27.24 -12.06 -9.13
N PRO A 29 -26.34 -12.98 -8.71
CA PRO A 29 -25.63 -12.80 -7.46
C PRO A 29 -24.96 -11.43 -7.52
N VAL A 30 -25.39 -10.52 -6.65
CA VAL A 30 -24.79 -9.20 -6.55
C VAL A 30 -23.37 -9.45 -6.06
N VAL A 31 -22.42 -9.51 -7.00
CA VAL A 31 -20.99 -9.54 -6.72
C VAL A 31 -20.66 -8.16 -6.16
N ARG A 32 -20.94 -7.99 -4.86
CA ARG A 32 -20.51 -6.82 -4.12
C ARG A 32 -18.99 -6.82 -4.20
N PRO A 33 -18.35 -5.80 -4.80
CA PRO A 33 -16.90 -5.69 -4.70
C PRO A 33 -16.60 -5.69 -3.21
N ARG A 34 -15.87 -6.71 -2.76
CA ARG A 34 -15.49 -6.85 -1.36
C ARG A 34 -14.53 -5.71 -1.08
N ARG A 35 -15.09 -4.56 -0.66
CA ARG A 35 -14.36 -3.41 -0.12
C ARG A 35 -13.59 -3.92 1.10
N ARG A 36 -12.42 -4.49 0.86
CA ARG A 36 -11.34 -4.51 1.83
C ARG A 36 -10.81 -3.09 1.83
N ASP A 37 -11.48 -2.23 2.59
CA ASP A 37 -10.83 -0.98 3.00
C ASP A 37 -9.50 -1.38 3.65
N PRO A 38 -8.36 -0.87 3.15
CA PRO A 38 -7.08 -1.29 3.66
C PRO A 38 -6.95 -0.80 5.11
N LEU A 39 -7.05 -1.75 6.06
CA LEU A 39 -6.89 -1.55 7.50
C LEU A 39 -5.54 -0.91 7.89
N THR A 40 -4.61 -0.81 6.95
CA THR A 40 -3.45 0.05 7.01
C THR A 40 -3.23 0.65 5.63
N ARG A 41 -3.85 1.81 5.35
CA ARG A 41 -3.12 2.84 4.60
C ARG A 41 -1.84 3.03 5.41
N MET A 42 -0.72 2.45 4.99
CA MET A 42 0.54 3.12 5.25
C MET A 42 0.31 4.50 4.67
N GLY A 43 0.14 5.49 5.55
CA GLY A 43 -0.16 6.84 5.14
C GLY A 43 0.95 7.36 4.22
N PRO A 44 0.85 8.59 3.72
CA PRO A 44 1.89 9.26 2.93
C PRO A 44 3.30 9.30 3.58
N TRP A 45 3.44 8.76 4.80
CA TRP A 45 4.64 8.62 5.60
C TRP A 45 5.51 7.40 5.29
N ALA A 46 5.13 6.50 4.37
CA ALA A 46 5.97 5.34 4.04
C ALA A 46 7.42 5.72 3.65
N PRO A 47 7.67 6.74 2.80
CA PRO A 47 9.02 7.18 2.48
C PRO A 47 9.77 7.74 3.69
N ALA A 48 9.05 8.45 4.58
CA ALA A 48 9.63 8.99 5.80
C ALA A 48 10.03 7.87 6.77
N ALA A 49 9.23 6.82 6.91
CA ALA A 49 9.58 5.65 7.72
C ALA A 49 10.84 4.95 7.18
N GLY A 50 10.93 4.80 5.86
CA GLY A 50 12.14 4.30 5.19
C GLY A 50 13.36 5.20 5.46
N ALA A 51 13.20 6.51 5.34
CA ALA A 51 14.25 7.48 5.63
C ALA A 51 14.74 7.39 7.08
N VAL A 52 13.81 7.28 8.04
CA VAL A 52 14.14 7.12 9.47
C VAL A 52 14.94 5.85 9.71
N LEU A 53 14.56 4.71 9.11
CA LEU A 53 15.32 3.47 9.21
C LEU A 53 16.74 3.62 8.62
N GLY A 54 16.86 4.28 7.46
CA GLY A 54 18.14 4.59 6.84
C GLY A 54 19.01 5.51 7.69
N LEU A 55 18.41 6.53 8.32
CA LEU A 55 19.07 7.44 9.23
C LEU A 55 19.58 6.71 10.48
N VAL A 56 18.75 5.86 11.09
CA VAL A 56 19.15 5.03 12.23
C VAL A 56 20.34 4.15 11.86
N ALA A 57 20.31 3.51 10.69
CA ALA A 57 21.46 2.73 10.20
C ALA A 57 22.72 3.60 10.02
N GLY A 58 22.58 4.82 9.50
CA GLY A 58 23.66 5.79 9.40
C GLY A 58 24.22 6.21 10.77
N LEU A 59 23.36 6.48 11.75
CA LEU A 59 23.77 6.81 13.12
C LEU A 59 24.52 5.66 13.79
N VAL A 60 24.09 4.41 13.54
CA VAL A 60 24.83 3.22 13.98
C VAL A 60 26.21 3.18 13.32
N ALA A 61 26.33 3.48 12.03
CA ALA A 61 27.63 3.54 11.36
C ALA A 61 28.55 4.62 11.98
N VAL A 62 28.02 5.82 12.25
CA VAL A 62 28.75 6.89 12.94
C VAL A 62 29.18 6.46 14.35
N TRP A 63 28.32 5.75 15.08
CA TRP A 63 28.67 5.27 16.42
C TRP A 63 29.82 4.26 16.40
N VAL A 64 29.89 3.40 15.38
CA VAL A 64 30.93 2.38 15.24
C VAL A 64 32.23 2.93 14.62
N LEU A 65 32.13 3.86 13.65
CA LEU A 65 33.29 4.35 12.88
C LEU A 65 33.75 5.75 13.28
N GLY A 66 32.92 6.56 13.94
CA GLY A 66 33.20 7.97 14.22
C GLY A 66 34.47 8.21 15.02
N GLY A 67 34.79 7.31 15.95
CA GLY A 67 36.04 7.37 16.73
C GLY A 67 37.31 7.03 15.94
N ARG A 68 37.21 6.65 14.66
CA ARG A 68 38.35 6.44 13.75
C ARG A 68 38.47 7.53 12.68
N ALA A 69 37.50 8.46 12.62
CA ALA A 69 37.50 9.52 11.64
C ALA A 69 38.30 10.72 12.16
N ASP A 70 39.62 10.60 12.13
CA ASP A 70 40.53 11.62 12.66
C ASP A 70 40.78 12.76 11.66
N GLY A 71 40.49 12.55 10.37
CA GLY A 71 40.69 13.52 9.31
C GLY A 71 39.39 14.00 8.64
N PHE A 72 39.53 15.06 7.84
CA PHE A 72 38.40 15.66 7.14
C PHE A 72 37.77 14.70 6.12
N ALA A 73 38.58 13.92 5.40
CA ALA A 73 38.10 12.99 4.38
C ALA A 73 37.27 11.85 5.00
N GLU A 74 37.70 11.34 6.16
CA GLU A 74 37.01 10.33 6.94
C GLU A 74 35.71 10.88 7.55
N GLY A 75 35.73 12.12 8.06
CA GLY A 75 34.51 12.78 8.53
C GLY A 75 33.49 12.99 7.40
N LEU A 76 33.97 13.40 6.23
CA LEU A 76 33.15 13.60 5.03
C LEU A 76 32.59 12.28 4.49
N SER A 77 33.38 11.20 4.51
CA SER A 77 32.92 9.87 4.09
C SER A 77 31.77 9.36 4.96
N LEU A 78 31.84 9.58 6.28
CA LEU A 78 30.77 9.25 7.20
C LEU A 78 29.52 10.10 6.97
N ALA A 79 29.68 11.40 6.71
CA ALA A 79 28.54 12.26 6.37
C ALA A 79 27.82 11.76 5.11
N PHE A 80 28.57 11.45 4.05
CA PHE A 80 27.98 10.88 2.83
C PHE A 80 27.35 9.51 3.07
N LEU A 81 27.94 8.66 3.92
CA LEU A 81 27.36 7.36 4.26
C LEU A 81 25.98 7.53 4.89
N VAL A 82 25.84 8.42 5.88
CA VAL A 82 24.56 8.67 6.58
C VAL A 82 23.50 9.21 5.60
N VAL A 83 23.87 10.19 4.78
CA VAL A 83 22.96 10.77 3.77
C VAL A 83 22.55 9.71 2.76
N GLY A 84 23.51 8.93 2.24
CA GLY A 84 23.28 7.86 1.29
C GLY A 84 22.33 6.78 1.84
N LEU A 85 22.55 6.32 3.07
CA LEU A 85 21.68 5.33 3.73
C LEU A 85 20.27 5.86 4.00
N THR A 86 20.15 7.14 4.40
CA THR A 86 18.85 7.80 4.60
C THR A 86 18.06 7.86 3.29
N MET A 87 18.69 8.31 2.20
CA MET A 87 18.08 8.35 0.87
C MET A 87 17.73 6.94 0.37
N LEU A 88 18.61 5.96 0.59
CA LEU A 88 18.39 4.56 0.21
C LEU A 88 17.18 3.95 0.95
N GLY A 89 17.04 4.23 2.24
CA GLY A 89 15.89 3.80 3.04
C GLY A 89 14.57 4.37 2.52
N ALA A 90 14.55 5.68 2.18
CA ALA A 90 13.40 6.32 1.56
C ALA A 90 13.08 5.74 0.18
N ALA A 91 14.10 5.49 -0.64
CA ALA A 91 13.95 4.89 -1.97
C ALA A 91 13.36 3.48 -1.87
N ALA A 92 13.85 2.65 -0.94
CA ALA A 92 13.35 1.30 -0.73
C ALA A 92 11.85 1.28 -0.36
N ALA A 93 11.41 2.22 0.48
CA ALA A 93 10.00 2.36 0.83
C ALA A 93 9.14 2.77 -0.38
N LEU A 94 9.60 3.73 -1.18
CA LEU A 94 8.92 4.14 -2.42
C LEU A 94 8.85 3.00 -3.44
N LEU A 95 9.93 2.24 -3.64
CA LEU A 95 9.94 1.06 -4.51
C LEU A 95 8.93 0.00 -4.05
N ALA A 96 8.82 -0.23 -2.74
CA ALA A 96 7.84 -1.16 -2.20
C ALA A 96 6.40 -0.70 -2.51
N ASP A 97 6.12 0.60 -2.42
CA ASP A 97 4.81 1.17 -2.77
C ASP A 97 4.53 1.13 -4.27
N GLU A 98 5.51 1.43 -5.12
CA GLU A 98 5.40 1.27 -6.57
C GLU A 98 5.09 -0.19 -6.95
N VAL A 99 5.79 -1.17 -6.36
CA VAL A 99 5.53 -2.61 -6.59
C VAL A 99 4.15 -3.00 -6.08
N ARG A 100 3.71 -2.48 -4.93
CA ARG A 100 2.35 -2.71 -4.41
C ARG A 100 1.30 -2.15 -5.34
N LEU A 101 1.51 -0.96 -5.90
CA LEU A 101 0.61 -0.30 -6.84
C LEU A 101 0.53 -1.10 -8.16
N VAL A 102 1.67 -1.49 -8.73
CA VAL A 102 1.73 -2.33 -9.94
C VAL A 102 1.02 -3.66 -9.73
N ARG A 103 1.20 -4.30 -8.56
CA ARG A 103 0.51 -5.56 -8.22
C ARG A 103 -1.01 -5.38 -8.06
N ARG A 104 -1.47 -4.24 -7.53
CA ARG A 104 -2.91 -3.92 -7.44
C ARG A 104 -3.47 -3.62 -8.83
N GLY A 105 -2.79 -2.79 -9.61
CA GLY A 105 -3.14 -2.47 -10.99
C GLY A 105 -3.22 -3.71 -11.87
N ALA A 106 -2.29 -4.66 -11.76
CA ALA A 106 -2.35 -5.93 -12.51
C ALA A 106 -3.58 -6.80 -12.15
N ARG A 107 -4.01 -6.79 -10.89
CA ARG A 107 -5.23 -7.50 -10.44
C ARG A 107 -6.51 -6.82 -10.93
N GLU A 108 -6.51 -5.49 -10.99
CA GLU A 108 -7.64 -4.69 -11.47
C GLU A 108 -7.70 -4.64 -13.00
N ALA A 109 -6.55 -4.73 -13.67
CA ALA A 109 -6.43 -4.77 -15.13
C ALA A 109 -7.01 -6.06 -15.74
N ALA A 110 -7.06 -7.14 -14.97
CA ALA A 110 -7.81 -8.35 -15.35
C ALA A 110 -9.34 -8.10 -15.45
N VAL A 111 -9.83 -6.95 -14.96
CA VAL A 111 -11.25 -6.56 -14.94
C VAL A 111 -11.53 -5.31 -15.79
N ARG A 112 -10.51 -4.49 -16.15
CA ARG A 112 -10.66 -3.29 -17.01
C ARG A 112 -9.36 -2.91 -17.75
N PRO A 113 -9.38 -2.49 -19.04
CA PRO A 113 -8.15 -2.20 -19.77
C PRO A 113 -7.48 -0.89 -19.30
N ALA A 114 -6.26 -1.01 -18.77
CA ALA A 114 -5.49 0.04 -18.08
C ALA A 114 -4.40 0.71 -18.96
N TRP A 115 -4.73 1.03 -20.21
CA TRP A 115 -3.75 1.46 -21.21
C TRP A 115 -3.20 2.89 -21.03
N VAL A 116 -3.84 3.74 -20.20
CA VAL A 116 -3.45 5.16 -20.08
C VAL A 116 -2.37 5.39 -19.00
N GLU A 117 -2.33 4.59 -17.93
CA GLU A 117 -1.31 4.71 -16.87
C GLU A 117 0.03 4.08 -17.26
N ALA A 118 0.01 3.01 -18.07
CA ALA A 118 1.23 2.36 -18.56
C ALA A 118 2.08 3.31 -19.43
N THR A 119 1.44 4.18 -20.21
CA THR A 119 2.10 5.14 -21.10
C THR A 119 2.77 6.27 -20.32
N ALA A 120 2.24 6.67 -19.15
CA ALA A 120 2.86 7.64 -18.27
C ALA A 120 4.15 7.10 -17.59
N GLY A 121 4.16 5.82 -17.23
CA GLY A 121 5.36 5.14 -16.73
C GLY A 121 6.43 4.89 -17.82
N LEU A 122 6.01 4.78 -19.09
CA LEU A 122 6.89 4.52 -20.22
C LEU A 122 7.53 5.81 -20.79
N ILE A 123 6.78 6.92 -20.87
CA ILE A 123 7.30 8.22 -21.32
C ILE A 123 8.23 8.85 -20.25
N ASN A 124 8.07 8.46 -18.98
CA ASN A 124 8.74 9.10 -17.86
C ASN A 124 9.52 8.09 -16.99
N GLY A 125 10.22 7.10 -17.58
CA GLY A 125 10.87 5.96 -16.91
C GLY A 125 11.79 6.24 -15.70
N LEU A 126 11.97 7.51 -15.35
CA LEU A 126 12.49 8.05 -14.09
C LEU A 126 11.37 8.18 -13.04
N THR A 127 10.92 7.05 -12.49
CA THR A 127 10.07 7.07 -11.29
C THR A 127 10.81 7.72 -10.11
N PRO A 128 10.12 8.41 -9.18
CA PRO A 128 10.75 9.02 -8.00
C PRO A 128 11.65 8.07 -7.22
N ALA A 129 11.24 6.80 -7.08
CA ALA A 129 12.03 5.79 -6.39
C ALA A 129 13.37 5.50 -7.10
N ARG A 130 13.37 5.41 -8.44
CA ARG A 130 14.57 5.19 -9.27
C ARG A 130 15.52 6.38 -9.25
N LEU A 131 14.99 7.60 -9.32
CA LEU A 131 15.78 8.82 -9.18
C LEU A 131 16.49 8.85 -7.83
N LEU A 132 15.72 8.63 -6.76
CA LEU A 132 16.25 8.63 -5.41
C LEU A 132 17.25 7.49 -5.18
N LEU A 133 17.00 6.31 -5.77
CA LEU A 133 17.93 5.18 -5.74
C LEU A 133 19.24 5.52 -6.45
N GLY A 134 19.18 6.11 -7.65
CA GLY A 134 20.36 6.56 -8.38
C GLY A 134 21.15 7.63 -7.62
N SER A 135 20.47 8.63 -7.06
CA SER A 135 21.12 9.64 -6.21
C SER A 135 21.74 9.01 -4.95
N SER A 136 21.05 8.08 -4.28
CA SER A 136 21.60 7.39 -3.11
C SER A 136 22.85 6.58 -3.46
N ALA A 137 22.85 5.87 -4.59
CA ALA A 137 24.00 5.11 -5.06
C ALA A 137 25.20 6.02 -5.36
N PHE A 138 24.95 7.18 -5.99
CA PHE A 138 26.00 8.17 -6.24
C PHE A 138 26.58 8.74 -4.93
N VAL A 139 25.75 9.06 -3.94
CA VAL A 139 26.22 9.54 -2.64
C VAL A 139 27.01 8.47 -1.89
N LEU A 140 26.58 7.21 -1.92
CA LEU A 140 27.32 6.09 -1.34
C LEU A 140 28.64 5.83 -2.07
N PHE A 141 28.68 6.03 -3.39
CA PHE A 141 29.91 6.01 -4.16
C PHE A 141 30.87 7.12 -3.71
N LEU A 142 30.38 8.35 -3.50
CA LEU A 142 31.20 9.44 -2.96
C LEU A 142 31.75 9.10 -1.58
N SER A 143 30.94 8.52 -0.69
CA SER A 143 31.39 8.03 0.62
C SER A 143 32.55 7.04 0.50
N ALA A 144 32.41 6.03 -0.37
CA ALA A 144 33.47 5.05 -0.59
C ALA A 144 34.72 5.66 -1.25
N TYR A 145 34.53 6.64 -2.14
CA TYR A 145 35.62 7.33 -2.81
C TYR A 145 36.45 8.21 -1.85
N THR A 146 35.80 8.92 -0.92
CA THR A 146 36.50 9.78 0.05
C THR A 146 37.11 9.00 1.22
N ALA A 147 36.68 7.76 1.44
CA ALA A 147 37.25 6.87 2.46
C ALA A 147 38.52 6.12 2.02
N ARG A 148 38.91 6.26 0.75
CA ARG A 148 40.14 5.65 0.19
C ARG A 148 41.35 6.51 0.51
#